data_AF-A0A6I7PG07-F1
#
_entry.id   AF-A0A6I7PG07-F1
#
_cell.length_a   1.000
_cell.length_b   1.000
_cell.length_c   1.000
_cell.angle_alpha   90.00
_cell.angle_beta   90.00
_cell.angle_gamma   90.00
#
_symmetry.space_group_name_H-M   'P 1'
#
loop_
_entity.id
_entity.type
_entity.pdbx_description
1 polymer ?
#
loop_
_entity_poly.entity_id
_entity_poly.type
_entity_poly.pdbx_seq_one_letter_code
_entity_poly.pdbx_strand_id
1 'polypeptide(L)'
;MLPTPRGPRGAGSASPPPSPRRWTSSATIGNVPRVSKRRKDSDDRPQEPTEADAETALSFEQAVERVEAIIERIESGEAGLEDSIAQYEKGVVLLGRCRAILDRAEQRIEELTASPEPKGRGAAPRDDDGAADADDELPL
;
A
#
# COMPACT_ATOMS: atom_id res chain seq x y z
N MET A 1 9.21 53.39 51.97
CA MET A 1 10.31 52.66 51.30
C MET A 1 9.88 52.36 49.86
N LEU A 2 10.48 53.07 48.89
CA LEU A 2 10.34 52.77 47.46
C LEU A 2 11.36 51.70 47.06
N PRO A 3 11.03 50.78 46.13
CA PRO A 3 11.78 50.74 44.87
C PRO A 3 10.89 50.37 43.65
N THR A 4 10.73 51.27 42.68
CA THR A 4 11.41 51.37 41.37
C THR A 4 10.67 50.73 40.18
N PRO A 5 10.75 51.36 38.98
CA PRO A 5 9.88 51.12 37.84
C PRO A 5 10.28 49.88 37.02
N ARG A 6 9.29 49.13 36.52
CA ARG A 6 9.52 48.04 35.58
C ARG A 6 9.61 48.60 34.16
N GLY A 7 10.84 48.62 33.66
CA GLY A 7 11.24 49.01 32.31
C GLY A 7 10.78 48.05 31.19
N PRO A 8 11.38 48.18 30.00
CA PRO A 8 10.67 48.10 28.72
C PRO A 8 10.44 46.69 28.18
N ARG A 9 9.38 46.57 27.36
CA ARG A 9 9.09 45.41 26.51
C ARG A 9 10.28 45.17 25.57
N GLY A 10 11.00 44.07 25.78
CA GLY A 10 11.99 43.57 24.84
C GLY A 10 11.32 43.20 23.52
N ALA A 11 11.66 43.94 22.47
CA ALA A 11 11.44 43.51 21.10
C ALA A 11 12.34 42.29 20.84
N GLY A 12 11.73 41.11 20.73
CA GLY A 12 12.41 39.92 20.26
C GLY A 12 12.77 40.11 18.79
N SER A 13 14.04 40.37 18.51
CA SER A 13 14.62 40.34 17.18
C SER A 13 14.57 38.90 16.65
N ALA A 14 13.55 38.59 15.84
CA ALA A 14 13.51 37.35 15.09
C ALA A 14 14.68 37.32 14.10
N SER A 15 15.60 36.37 14.29
CA SER A 15 16.69 36.11 13.35
C SER A 15 16.14 35.55 12.03
N PRO A 16 16.47 36.10 10.86
CA PRO A 16 16.13 35.48 9.58
C PRO A 16 17.01 34.24 9.31
N PRO A 17 16.51 33.25 8.56
CA PRO A 17 17.28 32.04 8.23
C PRO A 17 18.44 32.36 7.27
N PRO A 18 19.53 31.58 7.28
CA PRO A 18 20.68 31.81 6.41
C PRO A 18 20.34 31.53 4.94
N SER A 19 20.66 32.50 4.09
CA SER A 19 20.58 32.41 2.62
C SER A 19 21.54 31.34 2.05
N PRO A 20 21.18 30.68 0.94
CA PRO A 20 22.03 29.66 0.32
C PRO A 20 23.32 30.27 -0.23
N ARG A 21 24.44 29.60 0.05
CA ARG A 21 25.79 30.00 -0.37
C ARG A 21 25.86 30.03 -1.90
N ARG A 22 26.01 31.22 -2.49
CA ARG A 22 26.44 31.37 -3.89
C ARG A 22 27.95 31.14 -3.95
N TRP A 23 28.35 30.04 -4.57
CA TRP A 23 29.74 29.78 -4.91
C TRP A 23 30.15 30.73 -6.04
N THR A 24 30.87 31.79 -5.72
CA THR A 24 31.55 32.61 -6.74
C THR A 24 32.91 31.98 -7.03
N SER A 25 32.96 31.16 -8.07
CA SER A 25 34.21 30.55 -8.56
C SER A 25 35.05 31.61 -9.26
N SER A 26 36.14 32.02 -8.61
CA SER A 26 37.21 32.80 -9.25
C SER A 26 38.03 31.88 -10.14
N ALA A 27 38.17 32.27 -11.41
CA ALA A 27 38.95 31.56 -12.41
C ALA A 27 40.46 31.69 -12.15
N THR A 28 41.17 30.56 -12.15
CA THR A 28 42.61 30.51 -12.43
C THR A 28 42.86 29.39 -13.42
N ILE A 29 43.34 29.77 -14.60
CA ILE A 29 43.75 28.91 -15.71
C ILE A 29 45.04 28.19 -15.28
N GLY A 30 45.02 26.85 -15.27
CA GLY A 30 46.20 26.05 -14.95
C GLY A 30 45.93 24.54 -14.87
N ASN A 31 46.00 23.87 -16.02
CA ASN A 31 46.30 22.43 -16.21
C ASN A 31 45.55 21.40 -15.33
N VAL A 32 44.44 20.84 -15.85
CA VAL A 32 43.79 19.64 -15.29
C VAL A 32 44.40 18.36 -15.88
N PRO A 33 45.08 17.50 -15.10
CA PRO A 33 45.22 16.12 -15.50
C PRO A 33 43.82 15.48 -15.45
N ARG A 34 43.37 14.97 -16.60
CA ARG A 34 42.12 14.23 -16.79
C ARG A 34 42.14 12.99 -15.89
N VAL A 35 41.63 13.13 -14.67
CA VAL A 35 41.36 12.00 -13.78
C VAL A 35 40.22 11.20 -14.39
N SER A 36 40.59 10.03 -14.91
CA SER A 36 39.69 9.03 -15.43
C SER A 36 38.59 8.74 -14.42
N LYS A 37 37.33 8.94 -14.84
CA LYS A 37 36.09 8.57 -14.16
C LYS A 37 36.32 7.37 -13.24
N ARG A 38 36.30 7.62 -11.93
CA ARG A 38 35.99 6.57 -10.95
C ARG A 38 34.55 6.17 -11.29
N ARG A 39 34.39 5.09 -12.05
CA ARG A 39 33.09 4.43 -12.20
C ARG A 39 32.69 4.13 -10.77
N LYS A 40 31.63 4.80 -10.31
CA LYS A 40 30.89 4.32 -9.17
C LYS A 40 30.40 2.97 -9.65
N ASP A 41 31.12 1.92 -9.29
CA ASP A 41 30.58 0.57 -9.24
C ASP A 41 29.41 0.68 -8.27
N SER A 42 28.29 1.15 -8.81
CA SER A 42 27.00 1.14 -8.16
C SER A 42 26.77 -0.33 -7.88
N ASP A 43 26.74 -0.65 -6.60
CA ASP A 43 26.20 -1.90 -6.07
C ASP A 43 24.71 -1.95 -6.46
N ASP A 44 24.45 -2.20 -7.74
CA ASP A 44 23.15 -2.52 -8.33
C ASP A 44 23.07 -4.06 -8.33
N ARG A 45 23.19 -4.64 -7.13
CA ARG A 45 22.76 -6.01 -6.95
C ARG A 45 21.24 -5.98 -6.98
N PRO A 46 20.58 -6.78 -7.83
CA PRO A 46 19.15 -7.01 -7.67
C PRO A 46 18.93 -7.46 -6.22
N GLN A 47 18.30 -6.61 -5.42
CA GLN A 47 17.90 -7.01 -4.09
C GLN A 47 16.80 -8.05 -4.30
N GLU A 48 17.09 -9.30 -3.93
CA GLU A 48 16.08 -10.35 -3.94
C GLU A 48 14.90 -9.86 -3.11
N PRO A 49 13.66 -10.04 -3.60
CA PRO A 49 12.48 -9.56 -2.89
C PRO A 49 12.50 -10.14 -1.48
N THR A 50 12.42 -9.27 -0.48
CA THR A 50 12.46 -9.72 0.91
C THR A 50 11.19 -10.52 1.20
N GLU A 51 11.22 -11.45 2.16
CA GLU A 51 10.04 -12.28 2.49
C GLU A 51 8.80 -11.42 2.80
N ALA A 52 9.01 -10.21 3.35
CA ALA A 52 7.95 -9.24 3.60
C ALA A 52 7.32 -8.69 2.31
N ASP A 53 8.10 -8.43 1.26
CA ASP A 53 7.57 -8.00 -0.03
C ASP A 53 6.74 -9.11 -0.68
N ALA A 54 7.15 -10.38 -0.52
CA ALA A 54 6.39 -11.54 -1.00
C ALA A 54 5.05 -11.70 -0.26
N GLU A 55 5.00 -11.48 1.06
CA GLU A 55 3.77 -11.52 1.86
C GLU A 55 2.77 -10.43 1.44
N THR A 56 3.24 -9.26 1.03
CA THR A 56 2.36 -8.18 0.54
C THR A 56 1.84 -8.38 -0.89
N ALA A 57 2.41 -9.31 -1.65
CA ALA A 57 2.01 -9.60 -3.03
C ALA A 57 0.92 -10.69 -3.15
N LEU A 58 0.57 -11.37 -2.05
CA LEU A 58 -0.37 -12.50 -2.04
C LEU A 58 -1.79 -12.12 -2.46
N SER A 59 -2.52 -13.10 -3.02
CA SER A 59 -3.99 -13.05 -3.18
C SER A 59 -4.67 -13.17 -1.81
N PHE A 60 -6.00 -12.93 -1.77
CA PHE A 60 -6.75 -13.04 -0.52
C PHE A 60 -6.72 -14.45 0.04
N GLU A 61 -6.99 -15.45 -0.80
CA GLU A 61 -7.03 -16.87 -0.44
C GLU A 61 -5.65 -17.34 0.06
N GLN A 62 -4.58 -16.94 -0.64
CA GLN A 62 -3.21 -17.26 -0.26
C GLN A 62 -2.82 -16.61 1.08
N ALA A 63 -3.23 -15.36 1.32
CA ALA A 63 -2.96 -14.68 2.57
C ALA A 63 -3.71 -15.34 3.74
N VAL A 64 -4.95 -15.78 3.54
CA VAL A 64 -5.74 -16.54 4.53
C VAL A 64 -5.09 -17.87 4.85
N GLU A 65 -4.74 -18.68 3.83
CA GLU A 65 -4.03 -19.96 4.02
C GLU A 65 -2.75 -19.78 4.82
N ARG A 66 -2.00 -18.70 4.55
CA ARG A 66 -0.77 -18.40 5.27
C ARG A 66 -1.01 -18.03 6.73
N VAL A 67 -2.09 -17.31 7.03
CA VAL A 67 -2.53 -16.99 8.41
C VAL A 67 -2.95 -18.25 9.16
N GLU A 68 -3.72 -19.15 8.53
CA GLU A 68 -4.12 -20.42 9.14
C GLU A 68 -2.89 -21.26 9.51
N ALA A 69 -1.92 -21.39 8.61
CA ALA A 69 -0.66 -22.09 8.88
C ALA A 69 0.15 -21.46 10.02
N ILE A 70 0.08 -20.13 10.18
CA ILE A 70 0.71 -19.42 11.31
C ILE A 70 0.01 -19.77 12.62
N ILE A 71 -1.33 -19.76 12.63
CA ILE A 71 -2.14 -20.09 13.80
C ILE A 71 -1.85 -21.52 14.24
N GLU A 72 -1.90 -22.49 13.33
CA GLU A 72 -1.61 -23.90 13.63
C GLU A 72 -0.23 -24.07 14.29
N ARG A 73 0.77 -23.33 13.81
CA ARG A 73 2.13 -23.40 14.36
C ARG A 73 2.28 -22.76 15.74
N ILE A 74 1.51 -21.72 16.04
CA ILE A 74 1.48 -21.10 17.37
C ILE A 74 0.71 -22.02 18.34
N GLU A 75 -0.41 -22.58 17.90
CA GLU A 75 -1.28 -23.45 18.71
C GLU A 75 -0.66 -24.81 19.00
N SER A 76 0.19 -25.33 18.11
CA SER A 76 0.92 -26.59 18.37
C SER A 76 1.87 -26.49 19.56
N GLY A 77 2.28 -25.27 19.94
CA GLY A 77 3.22 -25.03 21.04
C GLY A 77 4.64 -25.53 20.77
N GLU A 78 4.94 -25.93 19.52
CA GLU A 78 6.28 -26.37 19.11
C GLU A 78 7.24 -25.20 18.89
N ALA A 79 6.71 -24.00 18.65
CA ALA A 79 7.48 -22.78 18.52
C ALA A 79 7.88 -22.22 19.90
N GLY A 80 9.15 -21.81 20.05
CA GLY A 80 9.60 -21.06 21.22
C GLY A 80 8.88 -19.70 21.33
N LEU A 81 9.04 -19.02 22.47
CA LEU A 81 8.39 -17.71 22.70
C LEU A 81 8.77 -16.68 21.62
N GLU A 82 10.05 -16.55 21.30
CA GLU A 82 10.56 -15.61 20.31
C GLU A 82 10.01 -15.93 18.91
N ASP A 83 10.01 -17.22 18.53
CA ASP A 83 9.41 -17.68 17.27
C ASP A 83 7.91 -17.40 17.23
N SER A 84 7.19 -17.63 18.33
CA SER A 84 5.75 -17.38 18.41
C SER A 84 5.42 -15.90 18.20
N ILE A 85 6.22 -15.00 18.77
CA ILE A 85 6.10 -13.56 18.56
C ILE A 85 6.36 -13.21 17.09
N ALA A 86 7.43 -13.76 16.50
CA ALA A 86 7.75 -13.51 15.09
C ALA A 86 6.66 -14.03 14.13
N GLN A 87 6.09 -15.21 14.41
CA GLN A 87 4.97 -15.74 13.63
C GLN A 87 3.72 -14.86 13.78
N TYR A 88 3.43 -14.37 14.99
CA TYR A 88 2.32 -13.46 15.23
C TYR A 88 2.47 -12.15 14.43
N GLU A 89 3.66 -11.54 14.43
CA GLU A 89 3.94 -10.32 13.64
C GLU A 89 3.69 -10.53 12.15
N LYS A 90 4.14 -11.66 11.59
CA LYS A 90 3.84 -12.05 10.19
C LYS A 90 2.33 -12.18 9.96
N GLY A 91 1.61 -12.81 10.89
CA GLY A 91 0.15 -12.91 10.86
C GLY A 91 -0.53 -11.54 10.81
N VAL A 92 -0.06 -10.57 11.58
CA VAL A 92 -0.59 -9.19 11.57
C VAL A 92 -0.40 -8.52 10.22
N VAL A 93 0.77 -8.68 9.57
CA VAL A 93 1.03 -8.15 8.23
C VAL A 93 0.06 -8.75 7.21
N LEU A 94 -0.13 -10.07 7.24
CA LEU A 94 -1.04 -10.78 6.33
C LEU A 94 -2.51 -10.38 6.55
N LEU A 95 -2.93 -10.19 7.80
CA LEU A 95 -4.27 -9.66 8.10
C LEU A 95 -4.47 -8.25 7.55
N GLY A 96 -3.45 -7.39 7.65
CA GLY A 96 -3.44 -6.07 7.02
C GLY A 96 -3.59 -6.16 5.50
N ARG A 97 -2.94 -7.13 4.85
CA ARG A 97 -3.10 -7.41 3.41
C ARG A 97 -4.51 -7.86 3.08
N CYS A 98 -5.08 -8.81 3.82
CA CYS A 98 -6.46 -9.26 3.63
C CYS A 98 -7.44 -8.08 3.70
N ARG A 99 -7.28 -7.23 4.72
CA ARG A 99 -8.11 -6.03 4.87
C ARG A 99 -8.00 -5.10 3.66
N ALA A 100 -6.78 -4.81 3.19
CA ALA A 100 -6.56 -3.96 2.04
C ALA A 100 -7.19 -4.52 0.75
N ILE A 101 -7.20 -5.84 0.56
CA ILE A 101 -7.87 -6.47 -0.58
C ILE A 101 -9.39 -6.29 -0.49
N LEU A 102 -9.96 -6.51 0.70
CA LEU A 102 -11.39 -6.34 0.94
C LEU A 102 -11.83 -4.89 0.75
N ASP A 103 -11.08 -3.93 1.29
CA ASP A 103 -11.36 -2.50 1.14
C ASP A 103 -11.38 -2.10 -0.35
N ARG A 104 -10.44 -2.63 -1.15
CA ARG A 104 -10.41 -2.39 -2.60
C ARG A 104 -11.61 -3.01 -3.32
N ALA A 105 -12.04 -4.20 -2.89
CA ALA A 105 -13.21 -4.86 -3.46
C ALA A 105 -14.50 -4.10 -3.13
N GLU A 106 -14.64 -3.63 -1.89
CA GLU A 106 -15.74 -2.80 -1.42
C GLU A 106 -15.84 -1.50 -2.23
N GLN A 107 -14.73 -0.76 -2.35
CA GLN A 107 -14.68 0.46 -3.16
C GLN A 107 -15.09 0.20 -4.62
N ARG A 108 -14.69 -0.94 -5.19
CA ARG A 108 -15.08 -1.30 -6.55
C ARG A 108 -16.59 -1.57 -6.68
N ILE A 109 -17.19 -2.19 -5.68
CA ILE A 109 -18.65 -2.44 -5.64
C ILE A 109 -19.42 -1.12 -5.50
N GLU A 110 -18.94 -0.21 -4.66
CA GLU A 110 -19.53 1.12 -4.49
C GLU A 110 -19.50 1.91 -5.81
N GLU A 111 -18.38 1.94 -6.52
CA GLU A 111 -18.27 2.57 -7.85
C GLU A 111 -19.29 2.01 -8.86
N LEU A 112 -19.44 0.68 -8.90
CA LEU A 112 -20.37 0.01 -9.80
C LEU A 112 -21.84 0.28 -9.42
N THR A 113 -22.15 0.39 -8.14
CA THR A 113 -23.51 0.62 -7.63
C THR A 113 -23.91 2.10 -7.72
N ALA A 114 -22.95 3.02 -7.53
CA ALA A 114 -23.13 4.46 -7.65
C ALA A 114 -23.28 4.94 -9.11
N SER A 115 -23.05 4.07 -10.09
CA SER A 115 -23.32 4.32 -11.51
C SER A 115 -24.60 3.61 -11.96
N PRO A 116 -25.81 4.07 -11.58
CA PRO A 116 -27.06 3.51 -12.09
C PRO A 116 -27.27 3.99 -13.54
N GLU A 117 -26.62 3.33 -14.50
CA GLU A 117 -27.06 3.40 -15.89
C GLU A 117 -27.09 2.00 -16.52
N PRO A 118 -28.29 1.44 -16.74
CA PRO A 118 -28.47 0.31 -17.63
C PRO A 118 -28.28 0.83 -19.06
N LYS A 119 -27.05 0.75 -19.60
CA LYS A 119 -26.88 0.85 -21.05
C LYS A 119 -27.47 -0.40 -21.69
N GLY A 120 -28.69 -0.21 -22.20
CA GLY A 120 -29.55 -1.14 -22.90
C GLY A 120 -28.86 -2.35 -23.50
N ARG A 121 -29.19 -3.52 -22.96
CA ARG A 121 -29.39 -4.70 -23.80
C ARG A 121 -30.87 -4.75 -24.10
N GLY A 122 -31.20 -4.55 -25.37
CA GLY A 122 -32.57 -4.45 -25.85
C GLY A 122 -33.43 -5.58 -25.30
N ALA A 123 -34.50 -5.19 -24.61
CA ALA A 123 -35.71 -5.99 -24.64
C ALA A 123 -36.18 -6.02 -26.10
N ALA A 124 -35.75 -7.05 -26.84
CA ALA A 124 -36.52 -7.48 -27.99
C ALA A 124 -37.91 -7.86 -27.45
N PRO A 125 -39.01 -7.44 -28.10
CA PRO A 125 -40.33 -7.98 -27.79
C PRO A 125 -40.22 -9.50 -27.88
N ARG A 126 -40.52 -10.19 -26.77
CA ARG A 126 -40.70 -11.62 -26.80
C ARG A 126 -42.08 -11.81 -27.44
N ASP A 127 -42.07 -12.06 -28.75
CA ASP A 127 -43.27 -12.50 -29.45
C ASP A 127 -43.74 -13.78 -28.75
N ASP A 128 -44.88 -13.65 -28.07
CA ASP A 128 -45.65 -14.73 -27.48
C ASP A 128 -46.42 -15.40 -28.63
N ASP A 129 -45.73 -16.30 -29.34
CA ASP A 129 -46.38 -17.22 -30.27
C ASP A 129 -46.72 -18.51 -29.51
N GLY A 130 -47.91 -18.51 -28.94
CA GLY A 130 -48.53 -19.72 -28.41
C GLY A 130 -48.76 -20.78 -29.50
N ALA A 131 -48.36 -22.01 -29.19
CA ALA A 131 -48.94 -23.24 -29.69
C ALA A 131 -48.86 -24.24 -28.52
N ALA A 132 -49.93 -24.42 -27.74
CA ALA A 132 -51.09 -25.26 -28.03
C ALA A 132 -50.71 -26.74 -28.28
N ASP A 133 -51.19 -27.57 -27.35
CA ASP A 133 -51.55 -28.98 -27.50
C ASP A 133 -50.47 -30.02 -27.84
N ALA A 134 -50.14 -30.85 -26.84
CA ALA A 134 -50.39 -32.29 -26.92
C ALA A 134 -50.35 -32.91 -25.52
N ASP A 135 -51.47 -33.52 -25.14
CA ASP A 135 -51.59 -34.52 -24.08
C ASP A 135 -50.41 -35.51 -24.08
N ASP A 136 -49.64 -35.57 -23.00
CA ASP A 136 -48.78 -36.72 -22.70
C ASP A 136 -49.28 -37.35 -21.38
N GLU A 137 -50.10 -38.36 -21.58
CA GLU A 137 -50.73 -39.24 -20.60
C GLU A 137 -49.65 -39.95 -19.77
N LEU A 138 -49.57 -39.68 -18.45
CA LEU A 138 -48.76 -40.49 -17.54
C LEU A 138 -49.56 -41.73 -17.11
N PRO A 139 -49.18 -42.97 -17.49
CA PRO A 139 -49.68 -44.14 -16.80
C PRO A 139 -49.04 -44.26 -15.41
N LEU A 140 -49.86 -44.71 -14.46
CA LEU A 140 -49.62 -44.87 -13.02
C LEU A 140 -48.47 -45.82 -12.66
#